data_AF-A0A2M7GQP9-F1
#
_entry.id   AF-A0A2M7GQP9-F1
#
_cell.length_a   1.000
_cell.length_b   1.000
_cell.length_c   1.000
_cell.angle_alpha   90.00
_cell.angle_beta   90.00
_cell.angle_gamma   90.00
#
_symmetry.space_group_name_H-M   'P 1'
#
loop_
_entity.id
_entity.type
_entity.pdbx_description
1 polymer ?
#
loop_
_entity_poly.entity_id
_entity_poly.type
_entity_poly.pdbx_seq_one_letter_code
_entity_poly.pdbx_strand_id
1 'polypeptide(L)' 'MSRANDPSAPPRAFEAEQTEAGSQTLVPGVAPVTLGERLGLLANAPLLPRKGQPPANHGLFDTNARNQLEMF' A
#
# COMPACT_ATOMS: atom_id res chain seq x y z
N MET A 1 6.82 -36.24 -15.15
CA MET A 1 8.29 -36.06 -15.16
C MET A 1 8.60 -34.65 -14.68
N SER A 2 8.60 -34.41 -13.36
CA SER A 2 8.93 -33.10 -12.78
C SER A 2 10.46 -32.98 -12.71
N ARG A 3 11.05 -32.05 -13.46
CA ARG A 3 12.49 -31.77 -13.35
C ARG A 3 12.73 -31.07 -12.02
N ALA A 4 13.49 -31.72 -11.15
CA ALA A 4 13.95 -31.14 -9.89
C ALA A 4 14.73 -29.84 -10.19
N ASN A 5 14.42 -28.80 -9.42
CA ASN A 5 15.11 -27.51 -9.48
C ASN A 5 16.55 -27.72 -8.98
N ASP A 6 17.54 -27.52 -9.85
CA ASP A 6 18.95 -27.59 -9.48
C ASP A 6 19.34 -26.32 -8.68
N PRO A 7 19.73 -26.43 -7.40
CA PRO A 7 20.06 -25.27 -6.57
C PRO A 7 21.35 -24.55 -6.98
N SER A 8 22.15 -25.13 -7.88
CA SER A 8 23.37 -24.53 -8.42
C SER A 8 23.11 -23.62 -9.64
N ALA A 9 21.90 -23.63 -10.20
CA ALA A 9 21.61 -22.85 -11.40
C ALA A 9 21.50 -21.35 -11.06
N PRO A 10 22.06 -20.44 -11.89
CA PRO A 10 21.86 -19.02 -11.70
C PRO A 10 20.36 -18.69 -11.75
N PRO A 11 19.87 -17.72 -10.97
CA PRO A 11 18.45 -17.38 -10.93
C PRO A 11 17.99 -17.03 -12.34
N ARG A 12 16.95 -17.72 -12.80
CA ARG A 12 16.40 -17.53 -14.14
C ARG A 12 15.89 -16.08 -14.24
N ALA A 13 16.39 -15.34 -15.24
CA ALA A 13 15.88 -14.00 -15.51
C ALA A 13 14.36 -14.08 -15.78
N PHE A 14 13.62 -13.14 -15.22
CA PHE A 14 12.18 -13.06 -15.42
C PHE A 14 11.84 -12.63 -16.85
N GLU A 15 10.70 -13.08 -17.35
CA GLU A 15 10.21 -12.66 -18.67
C GLU A 15 9.86 -11.18 -18.64
N ALA A 16 10.34 -10.43 -19.63
CA ALA A 16 10.15 -8.98 -19.71
C ALA A 16 9.45 -8.59 -21.02
N GLU A 17 8.51 -7.67 -20.91
CA GLU A 17 7.74 -7.09 -22.01
C GLU A 17 7.95 -5.58 -22.05
N GLN A 18 8.08 -5.02 -23.24
CA GLN A 18 8.15 -3.56 -23.41
C GLN A 18 6.74 -2.98 -23.46
N THR A 19 6.43 -2.08 -22.53
CA THR A 19 5.14 -1.35 -22.47
C THR A 19 5.35 0.15 -22.67
N GLU A 20 4.27 0.91 -22.83
CA GLU A 20 4.30 2.38 -22.88
C GLU A 20 4.88 3.00 -21.59
N ALA A 21 4.77 2.31 -20.46
CA ALA A 21 5.33 2.70 -19.17
C ALA A 21 6.79 2.27 -18.97
N GLY A 22 7.41 1.61 -19.97
CA GLY A 22 8.76 1.04 -19.88
C GLY A 22 8.79 -0.49 -19.90
N SER A 23 9.98 -1.06 -19.66
CA SER A 23 10.15 -2.52 -19.57
C SER A 23 9.49 -3.02 -18.29
N GLN A 24 8.50 -3.90 -18.43
CA GLN A 24 7.82 -4.57 -17.33
C GLN A 24 8.23 -6.03 -17.29
N THR A 25 8.22 -6.60 -16.09
CA THR A 25 8.71 -7.96 -15.85
C THR A 25 7.63 -8.78 -15.18
N LEU A 26 7.33 -9.96 -15.72
CA LEU A 26 6.39 -10.89 -15.12
C LEU A 26 7.09 -11.60 -13.95
N VAL A 27 6.79 -11.16 -12.72
CA VAL A 27 7.35 -11.76 -11.50
C VAL A 27 6.57 -13.03 -11.16
N PRO A 28 7.19 -14.23 -11.19
CA PRO A 28 6.55 -15.47 -10.80
C PRO A 28 6.06 -15.38 -9.35
N GLY A 29 4.81 -15.80 -9.11
CA GLY A 29 4.19 -15.75 -7.79
C GLY A 29 3.49 -14.43 -7.45
N VAL A 30 3.56 -13.42 -8.31
CA VAL A 30 2.77 -12.20 -8.19
C VAL A 30 1.54 -12.31 -9.10
N ALA A 31 0.35 -12.32 -8.49
CA ALA A 31 -0.92 -12.27 -9.22
C ALA A 31 -1.47 -10.83 -9.22
N PRO A 32 -2.11 -10.37 -10.31
CA PRO A 32 -2.82 -9.10 -10.32
C PRO A 32 -3.92 -9.07 -9.26
N VAL A 33 -4.01 -7.98 -8.49
CA VAL A 33 -5.07 -7.81 -7.49
C VAL A 33 -6.40 -7.56 -8.19
N THR A 34 -7.32 -8.49 -8.00
CA THR A 34 -8.67 -8.49 -8.56
C THR A 34 -9.54 -7.39 -7.95
N LEU A 35 -10.65 -7.05 -8.63
CA LEU A 35 -11.63 -6.11 -8.08
C LEU A 35 -12.21 -6.61 -6.75
N GLY A 36 -12.49 -7.92 -6.64
CA GLY A 36 -13.03 -8.52 -5.42
C GLY A 36 -12.09 -8.37 -4.22
N GLU A 37 -10.80 -8.62 -4.42
CA GLU A 37 -9.78 -8.43 -3.37
C GLU A 37 -9.67 -6.96 -2.95
N ARG A 38 -9.70 -6.03 -3.92
CA ARG A 38 -9.71 -4.58 -3.62
C ARG A 38 -10.93 -4.19 -2.78
N LEU A 39 -12.12 -4.68 -3.13
CA LEU A 39 -13.34 -4.41 -2.38
C LEU A 39 -13.30 -5.04 -0.99
N GLY A 40 -12.76 -6.25 -0.86
CA GLY A 40 -12.58 -6.92 0.43
C GLY A 40 -11.64 -6.15 1.35
N LEU A 41 -10.54 -5.59 0.83
CA LEU A 41 -9.65 -4.71 1.60
C LEU A 41 -10.37 -3.44 2.05
N LEU A 42 -11.15 -2.80 1.18
CA LEU A 42 -11.90 -1.59 1.52
C LEU A 42 -12.99 -1.86 2.57
N ALA A 43 -13.68 -3.00 2.49
CA ALA A 43 -14.71 -3.36 3.47
C ALA A 43 -14.15 -3.57 4.88
N ASN A 44 -12.89 -4.01 4.97
CA ASN A 44 -12.19 -4.24 6.25
C ASN A 44 -11.34 -3.02 6.68
N ALA A 45 -11.26 -1.97 5.87
CA ALA A 45 -10.51 -0.77 6.22
C ALA A 45 -11.24 0.04 7.30
N PRO A 46 -10.51 0.78 8.16
CA PRO A 46 -11.11 1.74 9.05
C PRO A 46 -11.98 2.76 8.28
N LEU A 47 -13.08 3.19 8.91
CA LEU A 47 -13.92 4.23 8.32
C LEU A 47 -13.12 5.51 8.14
N LEU A 48 -13.00 5.96 6.90
CA LEU A 48 -12.40 7.25 6.59
C LEU A 48 -13.26 8.39 7.15
N PRO A 49 -12.65 9.49 7.60
CA PRO A 49 -13.38 10.63 8.11
C PRO A 49 -14.21 11.27 6.98
N ARG A 50 -15.49 11.54 7.25
CA ARG A 50 -16.44 12.11 6.27
C ARG A 50 -16.19 13.60 5.97
N LYS A 51 -15.41 14.27 6.83
CA LYS A 51 -14.98 15.67 6.71
C LYS A 51 -13.49 15.73 7.02
N GLY A 52 -12.79 16.72 6.47
CA GLY A 52 -11.39 16.96 6.81
C GLY A 52 -11.25 17.06 8.33
N GLN A 53 -10.37 16.25 8.91
CA GLN A 53 -10.07 16.35 10.33
C GLN A 53 -9.28 17.64 10.55
N PRO A 54 -9.68 18.50 11.50
CA PRO A 54 -8.87 19.65 11.83
C PRO A 54 -7.48 19.16 12.26
N PRO A 55 -6.41 19.92 11.95
CA PRO A 55 -5.09 19.60 12.45
C PRO A 55 -5.14 19.53 13.98
N ALA A 56 -4.40 18.58 14.57
CA ALA A 56 -4.31 18.39 16.02
C ALA A 56 -3.48 19.50 16.69
N ASN A 57 -3.84 20.76 16.43
CA ASN A 57 -3.28 21.97 17.01
C ASN A 57 -4.05 22.34 18.29
N HIS A 58 -4.34 21.33 19.11
CA HIS A 58 -4.95 21.50 20.42
C HIS A 58 -4.06 20.78 21.44
N GLY A 59 -3.14 21.52 22.06
CA GLY A 59 -2.17 21.02 23.02
C GLY A 59 -1.25 22.13 23.57
N LEU A 60 -0.67 21.88 24.75
CA LEU A 60 0.16 22.84 25.49
C LEU A 60 1.41 23.34 24.74
N PHE A 61 1.82 22.64 23.67
CA PHE A 61 3.04 22.93 22.89
C PHE A 61 2.77 23.25 21.42
N ASP A 62 1.53 23.53 21.03
CA ASP A 62 1.22 23.93 19.66
C ASP A 62 1.33 25.45 19.44
N THR A 63 1.38 25.88 18.17
CA THR A 63 1.48 27.31 17.77
C THR A 63 0.26 28.15 18.16
N ASN A 64 -0.84 27.52 18.54
CA ASN A 64 -2.11 28.08 18.98
C ASN A 64 -2.38 27.85 20.49
N ALA A 65 -1.35 27.50 21.28
CA ALA A 65 -1.44 27.21 22.72
C ALA A 65 -1.99 28.38 23.58
N ARG A 66 -2.23 29.55 22.98
CA ARG A 66 -2.92 30.69 23.61
C ARG A 66 -4.45 30.66 23.47
N ASN A 67 -5.01 29.83 22.61
CA ASN A 67 -6.46 29.58 22.50
C ASN A 67 -6.84 28.30 23.26
N GLN A 68 -6.39 28.17 24.52
CA GLN A 68 -6.83 27.09 25.39
C GLN A 68 -8.34 27.23 25.63
N LEU A 69 -9.11 26.35 25.00
CA LEU A 69 -10.51 26.15 25.39
C LEU A 69 -10.49 25.39 26.71
N GLU A 70 -11.10 25.95 27.75
CA GLU A 70 -11.35 25.21 29.00
C GLU A 70 -12.19 23.98 28.67
N MET A 71 -11.62 22.80 28.91
CA MET A 71 -12.37 21.57 28.95
C MET A 71 -12.50 21.21 30.43
N PHE A 72 -13.74 21.37 30.92
CA PHE A 72 -14.28 21.10 32.27
C PHE A 72 -14.21 22.26 33.28
#